data_AF-A0AA95HS14-F1
#
_entry.id   AF-A0AA95HS14-F1
#
_cell.length_a   1.000
_cell.length_b   1.000
_cell.length_c   1.000
_cell.angle_alpha   90.00
_cell.angle_beta   90.00
_cell.angle_gamma   90.00
#
_symmetry.space_group_name_H-M   'P 1'
#
loop_
_entity.id
_entity.type
_entity.pdbx_description
1 polymer ?
#
loop_
_entity_poly.entity_id
_entity_poly.type
_entity_poly.pdbx_seq_one_letter_code
_entity_poly.pdbx_strand_id
1 'polypeptide(L)'
;MPGTVIQYNYSHDNYGGLVLVCNDGTADASFNVGNLGTIVRYNVSIGDGVRPEPTRAGMFSPAVHLAGPVKDSRITRNIIHVNRKPAADIDRTMITLDSWGGYPDSTFISGNIFYAPESSRFQLTESTHNVFEGNYYLGRFEKLPEDGKACQSAEIYQQEVLAKDENGYQGLALLMDTVEVTGVKGVFVNKEAIENFFSRLEK
;
A
#
# COMPACT_ATOMS: atom_id res chain seq x y z
N MET A 1 7.71 -6.52 20.23
CA MET A 1 8.05 -5.08 20.23
C MET A 1 6.78 -4.30 19.95
N PRO A 2 6.51 -3.19 20.64
CA PRO A 2 5.34 -2.36 20.36
C PRO A 2 5.57 -1.60 19.05
N GLY A 3 4.64 -1.71 18.13
CA GLY A 3 4.59 -0.95 16.87
C GLY A 3 3.13 -0.89 16.43
N THR A 4 2.75 0.15 15.68
CA THR A 4 1.38 0.28 15.18
C THR A 4 1.05 -0.89 14.26
N VAL A 5 -0.10 -1.53 14.48
CA VAL A 5 -0.63 -2.57 13.59
C VAL A 5 -1.85 -2.02 12.85
N ILE A 6 -1.73 -1.94 11.53
CA ILE A 6 -2.80 -1.53 10.61
C ILE A 6 -3.18 -2.76 9.80
N GLN A 7 -4.33 -3.34 10.11
CA GLN A 7 -4.77 -4.57 9.45
C GLN A 7 -6.27 -4.62 9.21
N TYR A 8 -6.66 -5.29 8.13
CA TYR A 8 -8.06 -5.51 7.74
C TYR A 8 -8.86 -4.20 7.52
N ASN A 9 -8.18 -3.13 7.07
CA ASN A 9 -8.80 -1.87 6.73
C ASN A 9 -9.09 -1.77 5.23
N TYR A 10 -10.16 -1.06 4.91
CA TYR A 10 -10.50 -0.65 3.55
C TYR A 10 -10.33 0.86 3.43
N SER A 11 -9.61 1.31 2.40
CA SER A 11 -9.46 2.72 2.03
C SER A 11 -9.77 2.90 0.54
N HIS A 12 -10.41 4.02 0.19
CA HIS A 12 -10.65 4.33 -1.22
C HIS A 12 -10.72 5.82 -1.52
N ASP A 13 -10.36 6.16 -2.76
CA ASP A 13 -10.42 7.51 -3.37
C ASP A 13 -9.83 8.64 -2.51
N ASN A 14 -8.90 8.32 -1.60
CA ASN A 14 -8.28 9.33 -0.77
C ASN A 14 -7.32 10.20 -1.59
N TYR A 15 -7.13 11.45 -1.17
CA TYR A 15 -6.06 12.29 -1.71
C TYR A 15 -4.67 11.72 -1.39
N GLY A 16 -4.51 11.09 -0.22
CA GLY A 16 -3.33 10.31 0.14
C GLY A 16 -3.46 8.85 -0.28
N GLY A 17 -2.37 8.10 -0.15
CA GLY A 17 -2.37 6.64 -0.31
C GLY A 17 -2.99 5.88 0.87
N LEU A 18 -2.85 4.56 0.84
CA LEU A 18 -3.23 3.64 1.92
C LEU A 18 -2.64 4.05 3.27
N VAL A 19 -1.34 4.37 3.33
CA VAL A 19 -0.66 4.62 4.60
C VAL A 19 0.55 5.55 4.48
N LEU A 20 0.70 6.40 5.49
CA LEU A 20 1.93 7.11 5.83
C LEU A 20 2.47 6.58 7.16
N VAL A 21 3.70 6.09 7.16
CA VAL A 21 4.48 5.81 8.37
C VAL A 21 5.59 6.85 8.42
N CYS A 22 5.53 7.78 9.36
CA CYS A 22 6.50 8.87 9.43
C CYS A 22 7.23 8.84 10.77
N ASN A 23 8.46 9.32 10.76
CA ASN A 23 9.22 9.65 11.95
C ASN A 23 9.98 10.95 11.67
N ASP A 24 9.75 12.02 12.40
CA ASP A 24 10.58 13.21 12.28
C ASP A 24 11.92 12.96 12.97
N GLY A 25 12.98 12.71 12.19
CA GLY A 25 14.31 12.45 12.70
C GLY A 25 14.99 13.65 13.39
N THR A 26 14.36 14.82 13.35
CA THR A 26 14.82 16.03 14.06
C THR A 26 14.12 16.24 15.41
N ALA A 27 13.09 15.44 15.72
CA ALA A 27 12.37 15.53 16.97
C ALA A 27 13.23 15.05 18.16
N ASP A 28 13.01 15.64 19.33
CA ASP A 28 13.70 15.23 20.54
C ASP A 28 13.23 13.84 21.01
N ALA A 29 14.21 12.95 21.20
CA ALA A 29 13.99 11.58 21.64
C ALA A 29 13.35 11.48 23.03
N SER A 30 13.35 12.57 23.83
CA SER A 30 12.69 12.62 25.13
C SER A 30 11.17 12.43 25.08
N PHE A 31 10.53 12.74 23.94
CA PHE A 31 9.09 12.56 23.75
C PHE A 31 8.69 11.86 22.45
N ASN A 32 9.64 11.61 21.53
CA ASN A 32 9.40 10.84 20.31
C ASN A 32 10.25 9.57 20.29
N VAL A 33 9.61 8.41 20.45
CA VAL A 33 10.25 7.09 20.34
C VAL A 33 10.43 6.62 18.88
N GLY A 34 9.89 7.38 17.93
CA GLY A 34 9.86 7.09 16.51
C GLY A 34 8.89 5.97 16.13
N ASN A 35 8.92 5.61 14.85
CA ASN A 35 8.15 4.49 14.31
C ASN A 35 9.05 3.27 14.15
N LEU A 36 8.92 2.33 15.08
CA LEU A 36 9.67 1.08 15.13
C LEU A 36 8.70 -0.11 15.02
N GLY A 37 8.95 -1.02 14.08
CA GLY A 37 8.19 -2.28 14.00
C GLY A 37 6.75 -2.14 13.51
N THR A 38 6.41 -1.10 12.73
CA THR A 38 5.04 -0.91 12.20
C THR A 38 4.66 -2.08 11.29
N ILE A 39 3.45 -2.63 11.46
CA ILE A 39 2.92 -3.71 10.62
C ILE A 39 1.70 -3.19 9.86
N VAL A 40 1.75 -3.21 8.54
CA VAL A 40 0.62 -2.92 7.65
C VAL A 40 0.31 -4.19 6.88
N ARG A 41 -0.80 -4.87 7.19
CA ARG A 41 -1.13 -6.15 6.55
C ARG A 41 -2.59 -6.40 6.26
N TYR A 42 -2.89 -7.15 5.20
CA TYR A 42 -4.26 -7.52 4.87
C TYR A 42 -5.22 -6.33 4.77
N ASN A 43 -4.74 -5.19 4.28
CA ASN A 43 -5.60 -4.05 3.95
C ASN A 43 -5.93 -4.05 2.46
N VAL A 44 -7.04 -3.41 2.09
CA VAL A 44 -7.44 -3.19 0.71
C VAL A 44 -7.52 -1.69 0.45
N SER A 45 -6.74 -1.20 -0.52
CA SER A 45 -6.75 0.18 -0.99
C SER A 45 -7.21 0.20 -2.44
N ILE A 46 -8.24 0.99 -2.75
CA ILE A 46 -8.80 1.13 -4.10
C ILE A 46 -8.81 2.59 -4.52
N GLY A 47 -8.13 2.94 -5.61
CA GLY A 47 -8.21 4.29 -6.16
C GLY A 47 -7.57 5.40 -5.32
N ASP A 48 -6.90 5.08 -4.21
CA ASP A 48 -6.21 6.06 -3.36
C ASP A 48 -5.08 6.80 -4.10
N GLY A 49 -4.69 7.95 -3.56
CA GLY A 49 -3.65 8.83 -4.10
C GLY A 49 -4.14 9.68 -5.27
N VAL A 50 -5.38 10.19 -5.21
CA VAL A 50 -5.98 11.06 -6.25
C VAL A 50 -5.95 12.54 -5.86
N ARG A 51 -4.82 12.98 -5.32
CA ARG A 51 -4.59 14.36 -4.87
C ARG A 51 -4.86 15.36 -6.01
N PRO A 52 -5.74 16.37 -5.81
CA PRO A 52 -6.05 17.36 -6.84
C PRO A 52 -5.04 18.52 -6.91
N GLU A 53 -4.30 18.76 -5.82
CA GLU A 53 -3.45 19.95 -5.65
C GLU A 53 -2.05 19.59 -5.14
N PRO A 54 -0.99 20.29 -5.55
CA PRO A 54 0.38 19.97 -5.15
C PRO A 54 0.60 20.11 -3.63
N THR A 55 1.52 19.29 -3.12
CA THR A 55 2.09 19.42 -1.78
C THR A 55 3.32 20.33 -1.80
N ARG A 56 3.99 20.50 -0.65
CA ARG A 56 5.31 21.15 -0.59
C ARG A 56 6.36 20.46 -1.49
N ALA A 57 6.20 19.16 -1.76
CA ALA A 57 7.08 18.38 -2.64
C ALA A 57 6.55 18.29 -4.09
N GLY A 58 5.57 19.12 -4.47
CA GLY A 58 4.86 19.01 -5.74
C GLY A 58 3.74 17.97 -5.69
N MET A 59 3.32 17.44 -6.85
CA MET A 59 2.30 16.39 -6.92
C MET A 59 2.83 15.10 -6.29
N PHE A 60 2.38 14.83 -5.06
CA PHE A 60 2.94 13.77 -4.22
C PHE A 60 1.82 13.11 -3.40
N SER A 61 1.57 11.84 -3.69
CA SER A 61 0.55 11.02 -3.05
C SER A 61 0.81 9.53 -3.33
N PRO A 62 1.97 8.99 -2.90
CA PRO A 62 2.28 7.58 -3.08
C PRO A 62 1.28 6.70 -2.33
N ALA A 63 1.04 5.48 -2.81
CA ALA A 63 0.11 4.55 -2.16
C ALA A 63 0.60 4.13 -0.77
N VAL A 64 1.91 3.94 -0.59
CA VAL A 64 2.55 3.69 0.70
C VAL A 64 3.73 4.63 0.85
N HIS A 65 3.77 5.39 1.94
CA HIS A 65 4.83 6.36 2.23
C HIS A 65 5.51 6.03 3.56
N LEU A 66 6.81 5.77 3.55
CA LEU A 66 7.63 5.76 4.75
C LEU A 66 8.59 6.97 4.70
N ALA A 67 8.48 7.88 5.67
CA ALA A 67 9.26 9.11 5.72
C ALA A 67 10.08 9.20 7.01
N GLY A 68 11.38 9.49 6.90
CA GLY A 68 12.25 9.65 8.07
C GLY A 68 12.83 8.35 8.61
N PRO A 69 13.52 8.35 9.77
CA PRO A 69 14.19 7.17 10.35
C PRO A 69 13.20 6.18 10.97
N VAL A 70 12.30 5.65 10.14
CA VAL A 70 11.40 4.53 10.41
C VAL A 70 12.21 3.24 10.36
N LYS A 71 11.99 2.31 11.30
CA LYS A 71 12.73 1.02 11.33
C LYS A 71 11.83 -0.19 11.44
N ASP A 72 12.28 -1.31 10.88
CA ASP A 72 11.71 -2.66 11.05
C ASP A 72 10.23 -2.77 10.63
N SER A 73 9.81 -1.99 9.64
CA SER A 73 8.43 -1.98 9.17
C SER A 73 8.12 -3.20 8.29
N ARG A 74 6.89 -3.71 8.37
CA ARG A 74 6.41 -4.84 7.58
C ARG A 74 5.15 -4.45 6.82
N ILE A 75 5.26 -4.36 5.50
CA ILE A 75 4.15 -4.10 4.59
C ILE A 75 3.84 -5.42 3.89
N THR A 76 2.83 -6.16 4.36
CA THR A 76 2.65 -7.56 3.92
C THR A 76 1.22 -7.91 3.54
N ARG A 77 1.03 -8.61 2.42
CA ARG A 77 -0.28 -9.12 1.97
C ARG A 77 -1.38 -8.05 1.95
N ASN A 78 -1.06 -6.84 1.53
CA ASN A 78 -2.05 -5.81 1.21
C ASN A 78 -2.43 -5.90 -0.26
N ILE A 79 -3.66 -5.49 -0.60
CA ILE A 79 -4.10 -5.27 -1.98
C ILE A 79 -4.08 -3.76 -2.21
N ILE A 80 -3.18 -3.30 -3.06
CA ILE A 80 -3.01 -1.89 -3.44
C ILE A 80 -3.40 -1.78 -4.91
N HIS A 81 -4.65 -1.42 -5.14
CA HIS A 81 -5.26 -1.31 -6.46
C HIS A 81 -5.40 0.17 -6.82
N VAL A 82 -4.45 0.71 -7.60
CA VAL A 82 -4.58 2.10 -8.08
C VAL A 82 -5.41 2.12 -9.35
N ASN A 83 -6.34 3.07 -9.47
CA ASN A 83 -7.10 3.29 -10.70
C ASN A 83 -6.36 4.26 -11.63
N ARG A 84 -6.86 4.39 -12.87
CA ARG A 84 -6.39 5.45 -13.78
C ARG A 84 -6.59 6.80 -13.12
N LYS A 85 -5.55 7.64 -13.12
CA LYS A 85 -5.64 8.96 -12.48
C LYS A 85 -6.40 9.95 -13.38
N PRO A 86 -7.18 10.88 -12.80
CA PRO A 86 -7.96 11.85 -13.58
C PRO A 86 -7.09 12.89 -14.31
N ALA A 87 -5.81 13.03 -13.94
CA ALA A 87 -4.86 13.91 -14.60
C ALA A 87 -3.47 13.26 -14.74
N ALA A 88 -2.70 13.72 -15.73
CA ALA A 88 -1.41 13.14 -16.09
C ALA A 88 -0.32 13.39 -15.04
N ASP A 89 -0.40 14.52 -14.33
CA ASP A 89 0.58 14.98 -13.34
C ASP A 89 0.36 14.43 -11.93
N ILE A 90 -0.77 13.76 -11.68
CA ILE A 90 -1.03 13.09 -10.40
C ILE A 90 -0.04 11.95 -10.18
N ASP A 91 0.45 11.85 -8.94
CA ASP A 91 1.45 10.87 -8.54
C ASP A 91 0.96 9.42 -8.74
N ARG A 92 1.86 8.58 -9.26
CA ARG A 92 1.63 7.15 -9.57
C ARG A 92 2.66 6.27 -8.87
N THR A 93 3.23 6.75 -7.77
CA THR A 93 4.19 5.99 -6.97
C THR A 93 3.47 4.98 -6.09
N MET A 94 3.86 3.71 -6.16
CA MET A 94 3.32 2.65 -5.31
C MET A 94 3.90 2.73 -3.90
N ILE A 95 5.22 2.85 -3.81
CA ILE A 95 5.94 2.99 -2.53
C ILE A 95 6.95 4.10 -2.67
N THR A 96 6.94 5.02 -1.71
CA THR A 96 8.02 5.97 -1.47
C THR A 96 8.62 5.70 -0.09
N LEU A 97 9.93 5.48 -0.05
CA LEU A 97 10.74 5.48 1.17
C LEU A 97 11.68 6.70 1.06
N ASP A 98 11.44 7.78 1.81
CA ASP A 98 12.17 9.05 1.66
C ASP A 98 12.50 9.75 2.99
N SER A 99 13.10 10.94 2.88
CA SER A 99 13.69 11.62 4.02
C SER A 99 12.72 12.49 4.81
N TRP A 100 12.80 12.38 6.14
CA TRP A 100 12.37 13.41 7.08
C TRP A 100 13.31 13.41 8.29
N GLY A 101 14.43 14.13 8.19
CA GLY A 101 15.48 14.11 9.23
C GLY A 101 16.23 12.77 9.32
N GLY A 102 16.17 11.95 8.27
CA GLY A 102 16.72 10.59 8.21
C GLY A 102 15.95 9.75 7.19
N TYR A 103 16.36 8.50 6.96
CA TYR A 103 15.74 7.61 5.97
C TYR A 103 15.25 6.31 6.60
N PRO A 104 14.23 5.64 6.01
CA PRO A 104 13.79 4.34 6.47
C PRO A 104 14.90 3.31 6.39
N ASP A 105 14.91 2.37 7.34
CA ASP A 105 15.82 1.24 7.36
C ASP A 105 15.06 -0.06 7.68
N SER A 106 15.43 -1.15 7.01
CA SER A 106 14.91 -2.49 7.30
C SER A 106 13.38 -2.60 7.08
N THR A 107 12.89 -2.22 5.90
CA THR A 107 11.48 -2.44 5.52
C THR A 107 11.30 -3.78 4.80
N PHE A 108 10.40 -4.63 5.29
CA PHE A 108 10.01 -5.87 4.64
C PHE A 108 8.71 -5.69 3.86
N ILE A 109 8.77 -5.80 2.53
CA ILE A 109 7.64 -5.68 1.62
C ILE A 109 7.39 -7.05 0.98
N SER A 110 6.37 -7.78 1.44
CA SER A 110 6.18 -9.16 0.97
C SER A 110 4.74 -9.57 0.73
N GLY A 111 4.54 -10.37 -0.32
CA GLY A 111 3.23 -10.94 -0.66
C GLY A 111 2.13 -9.92 -0.95
N ASN A 112 2.46 -8.63 -1.17
CA ASN A 112 1.45 -7.62 -1.53
C ASN A 112 1.03 -7.79 -2.99
N ILE A 113 -0.16 -7.31 -3.32
CA ILE A 113 -0.61 -7.13 -4.69
C ILE A 113 -0.57 -5.65 -5.02
N PHE A 114 0.31 -5.26 -5.95
CA PHE A 114 0.31 -3.95 -6.57
C PHE A 114 -0.34 -4.08 -7.94
N TYR A 115 -1.50 -3.45 -8.13
CA TYR A 115 -2.13 -3.34 -9.44
C TYR A 115 -2.06 -1.90 -9.95
N ALA A 116 -1.57 -1.72 -11.19
CA ALA A 116 -1.48 -0.42 -11.85
C ALA A 116 -1.90 -0.49 -13.34
N PRO A 117 -2.99 0.17 -13.77
CA PRO A 117 -3.38 0.22 -15.18
C PRO A 117 -2.52 1.21 -15.99
N GLU A 118 -1.86 2.15 -15.32
CA GLU A 118 -0.95 3.15 -15.90
C GLU A 118 0.46 2.94 -15.37
N SER A 119 1.46 3.52 -16.06
CA SER A 119 2.87 3.40 -15.65
C SER A 119 3.08 3.93 -14.24
N SER A 120 3.45 3.04 -13.32
CA SER A 120 3.70 3.32 -11.91
C SER A 120 5.14 2.99 -11.52
N ARG A 121 5.59 3.54 -10.38
CA ARG A 121 6.99 3.42 -9.93
C ARG A 121 7.13 3.10 -8.45
N PHE A 122 8.33 2.67 -8.07
CA PHE A 122 8.78 2.48 -6.70
C PHE A 122 10.00 3.39 -6.45
N GLN A 123 10.00 4.14 -5.35
CA GLN A 123 11.06 5.09 -5.01
C GLN A 123 11.62 4.77 -3.63
N LEU A 124 12.79 4.15 -3.58
CA LEU A 124 13.42 3.75 -2.31
C LEU A 124 14.46 4.77 -1.79
N THR A 125 14.79 5.79 -2.58
CA THR A 125 15.76 6.85 -2.27
C THR A 125 17.06 6.32 -1.62
N GLU A 126 17.43 6.78 -0.43
CA GLU A 126 18.59 6.35 0.35
C GLU A 126 18.20 5.38 1.48
N SER A 127 16.99 4.82 1.47
CA SER A 127 16.61 3.81 2.46
C SER A 127 17.43 2.53 2.31
N THR A 128 17.71 1.87 3.43
CA THR A 128 18.64 0.73 3.50
C THR A 128 17.97 -0.55 4.00
N HIS A 129 18.56 -1.70 3.65
CA HIS A 129 18.15 -3.04 4.11
C HIS A 129 16.68 -3.41 3.82
N ASN A 130 16.10 -2.83 2.77
CA ASN A 130 14.76 -3.20 2.35
C ASN A 130 14.76 -4.56 1.64
N VAL A 131 13.72 -5.35 1.89
CA VAL A 131 13.54 -6.65 1.25
C VAL A 131 12.19 -6.68 0.56
N PHE A 132 12.21 -7.03 -0.73
CA PHE A 132 11.01 -7.36 -1.50
C PHE A 132 10.96 -8.86 -1.73
N GLU A 133 9.86 -9.50 -1.36
CA GLU A 133 9.72 -10.95 -1.53
C GLU A 133 8.29 -11.35 -1.91
N GLY A 134 8.16 -11.98 -3.08
CA GLY A 134 6.93 -12.67 -3.48
C GLY A 134 5.75 -11.74 -3.70
N ASN A 135 6.00 -10.48 -4.08
CA ASN A 135 4.90 -9.56 -4.37
C ASN A 135 4.37 -9.78 -5.79
N TYR A 136 3.09 -9.50 -5.98
CA TYR A 136 2.42 -9.49 -7.27
C TYR A 136 2.47 -8.07 -7.85
N TYR A 137 3.05 -7.92 -9.04
CA TYR A 137 3.16 -6.67 -9.77
C TYR A 137 2.31 -6.78 -11.04
N LEU A 138 1.03 -6.45 -10.92
CA LEU A 138 0.03 -6.62 -11.96
C LEU A 138 -0.18 -5.31 -12.73
N GLY A 139 0.07 -5.32 -14.04
CA GLY A 139 -0.11 -4.14 -14.89
C GLY A 139 1.20 -3.47 -15.29
N ARG A 140 1.27 -2.13 -15.22
CA ARG A 140 2.35 -1.35 -15.84
C ARG A 140 3.26 -0.69 -14.81
N PHE A 141 4.54 -1.04 -14.83
CA PHE A 141 5.56 -0.48 -13.95
C PHE A 141 6.79 -0.06 -14.75
N GLU A 142 7.38 1.10 -14.42
CA GLU A 142 8.59 1.61 -15.06
C GLU A 142 9.79 0.70 -14.80
N LYS A 143 9.96 0.31 -13.54
CA LYS A 143 10.98 -0.60 -13.06
C LYS A 143 10.47 -1.27 -11.78
N LEU A 144 10.66 -2.59 -11.69
CA LEU A 144 10.35 -3.35 -10.47
C LEU A 144 11.53 -3.31 -9.49
N PRO A 145 11.27 -3.33 -8.18
CA PRO A 145 12.31 -3.56 -7.18
C PRO A 145 12.93 -4.97 -7.37
N GLU A 146 14.10 -5.19 -6.77
CA GLU A 146 14.71 -6.51 -6.76
C GLU A 146 13.90 -7.45 -5.87
N ASP A 147 13.11 -8.31 -6.51
CA ASP A 147 12.25 -9.31 -5.88
C ASP A 147 12.43 -10.64 -6.64
N GLY A 148 13.26 -11.53 -6.10
CA GLY A 148 13.58 -12.81 -6.75
C GLY A 148 12.39 -13.77 -6.89
N LYS A 149 11.25 -13.45 -6.27
CA LYS A 149 10.00 -14.22 -6.33
C LYS A 149 8.84 -13.39 -6.89
N ALA A 150 9.12 -12.32 -7.63
CA ALA A 150 8.10 -11.46 -8.22
C ALA A 150 7.10 -12.25 -9.08
N CYS A 151 5.81 -11.98 -8.89
CA CYS A 151 4.74 -12.54 -9.70
C CYS A 151 4.15 -11.43 -10.61
N GLN A 152 4.16 -11.62 -11.93
CA GLN A 152 3.63 -10.61 -12.87
C GLN A 152 2.26 -10.96 -13.46
N SER A 153 1.69 -12.10 -13.05
CA SER A 153 0.36 -12.55 -13.43
C SER A 153 -0.31 -13.26 -12.26
N ALA A 154 -1.64 -13.10 -12.15
CA ALA A 154 -2.47 -13.80 -11.19
C ALA A 154 -3.84 -14.07 -11.80
N GLU A 155 -4.12 -15.32 -12.19
CA GLU A 155 -5.37 -15.70 -12.86
C GLU A 155 -6.59 -15.41 -11.97
N ILE A 156 -6.49 -15.72 -10.68
CA ILE A 156 -7.54 -15.44 -9.69
C ILE A 156 -7.84 -13.93 -9.64
N TYR A 157 -6.81 -13.08 -9.61
CA TYR A 157 -7.00 -11.63 -9.60
C TYR A 157 -7.64 -11.15 -10.90
N GLN A 158 -7.22 -11.70 -12.05
CA GLN A 158 -7.81 -11.36 -13.34
C GLN A 158 -9.30 -11.73 -13.41
N GLN A 159 -9.69 -12.92 -12.95
CA GLN A 159 -11.05 -13.43 -13.07
C GLN A 159 -12.01 -12.89 -12.01
N GLU A 160 -11.55 -12.76 -10.77
CA GLU A 160 -12.39 -12.35 -9.64
C GLU A 160 -12.41 -10.84 -9.44
N VAL A 161 -11.35 -10.12 -9.85
CA VAL A 161 -11.25 -8.67 -9.70
C VAL A 161 -11.43 -7.96 -11.03
N LEU A 162 -10.46 -8.07 -11.92
CA LEU A 162 -10.39 -7.23 -13.14
C LEU A 162 -11.48 -7.54 -14.17
N ALA A 163 -11.94 -8.79 -14.26
CA ALA A 163 -13.04 -9.16 -15.15
C ALA A 163 -14.42 -8.70 -14.64
N LYS A 164 -14.53 -8.33 -13.37
CA LYS A 164 -15.78 -7.79 -12.79
C LYS A 164 -15.86 -6.29 -12.98
N ASP A 165 -14.78 -5.60 -12.64
CA ASP A 165 -14.63 -4.15 -12.76
C ASP A 165 -13.14 -3.82 -12.79
N GLU A 166 -12.70 -3.06 -13.80
CA GLU A 166 -11.30 -2.65 -13.92
C GLU A 166 -10.85 -1.74 -12.78
N ASN A 167 -11.80 -1.05 -12.11
CA ASN A 167 -11.51 -0.22 -10.95
C ASN A 167 -11.46 -1.00 -9.63
N GLY A 168 -11.75 -2.30 -9.66
CA GLY A 168 -11.62 -3.20 -8.51
C GLY A 168 -12.75 -3.15 -7.50
N TYR A 169 -13.69 -2.19 -7.58
CA TYR A 169 -14.75 -2.02 -6.58
C TYR A 169 -15.66 -3.25 -6.50
N GLN A 170 -16.12 -3.78 -7.64
CA GLN A 170 -17.04 -4.92 -7.62
C GLN A 170 -16.37 -6.22 -7.17
N GLY A 171 -15.16 -6.48 -7.65
CA GLY A 171 -14.45 -7.72 -7.35
C GLY A 171 -13.89 -7.77 -5.92
N LEU A 172 -13.30 -6.66 -5.46
CA LEU A 172 -12.72 -6.59 -4.11
C LEU A 172 -13.78 -6.40 -3.02
N ALA A 173 -14.98 -5.93 -3.34
CA ALA A 173 -16.10 -5.90 -2.39
C ALA A 173 -16.45 -7.29 -1.84
N LEU A 174 -16.13 -8.39 -2.55
CA LEU A 174 -16.30 -9.76 -2.07
C LEU A 174 -15.39 -10.10 -0.87
N LEU A 175 -14.37 -9.28 -0.62
CA LEU A 175 -13.45 -9.41 0.52
C LEU A 175 -13.88 -8.54 1.71
N MET A 176 -15.04 -7.89 1.64
CA MET A 176 -15.47 -6.88 2.61
C MET A 176 -16.84 -7.22 3.18
N ASP A 177 -17.04 -6.83 4.43
CA ASP A 177 -18.33 -6.86 5.10
C ASP A 177 -18.83 -5.44 5.33
N THR A 178 -20.15 -5.28 5.41
CA THR A 178 -20.79 -4.05 5.84
C THR A 178 -21.45 -4.27 7.19
N VAL A 179 -21.08 -3.45 8.18
CA VAL A 179 -21.74 -3.43 9.50
C VAL A 179 -22.42 -2.08 9.68
N GLU A 180 -23.66 -2.11 10.17
CA GLU A 180 -24.42 -0.92 10.49
C GLU A 180 -24.42 -0.67 12.00
N VAL A 181 -23.90 0.49 12.42
CA VAL A 181 -23.89 0.93 13.82
C VAL A 181 -24.68 2.24 13.90
N THR A 182 -25.76 2.24 14.68
CA THR A 182 -26.61 3.44 14.88
C THR A 182 -27.13 4.07 13.58
N GLY A 183 -27.43 3.26 12.56
CA GLY A 183 -27.88 3.72 11.24
C GLY A 183 -26.76 4.15 10.28
N VAL A 184 -25.50 4.07 10.71
CA VAL A 184 -24.32 4.37 9.89
C VAL A 184 -23.69 3.06 9.43
N LYS A 185 -23.51 2.90 8.12
CA LYS A 185 -22.84 1.74 7.53
C LYS A 185 -21.34 1.98 7.47
N GLY A 186 -20.57 1.06 8.02
CA GLY A 186 -19.12 0.96 7.87
C GLY A 186 -18.75 -0.27 7.07
N VAL A 187 -17.79 -0.13 6.16
CA VAL A 187 -17.23 -1.23 5.37
C VAL A 187 -15.85 -1.56 5.92
N PHE A 188 -15.55 -2.85 6.11
CA PHE A 188 -14.25 -3.32 6.56
C PHE A 188 -13.87 -4.59 5.81
N VAL A 189 -12.57 -4.91 5.81
CA VAL A 189 -12.09 -6.13 5.17
C VAL A 189 -12.43 -7.32 6.04
N ASN A 190 -13.15 -8.28 5.48
CA ASN A 190 -13.41 -9.56 6.12
C ASN A 190 -12.10 -10.37 6.17
N LYS A 191 -11.65 -10.67 7.39
CA LYS A 191 -10.40 -11.38 7.65
C LYS A 191 -10.31 -12.72 6.92
N GLU A 192 -11.33 -13.57 7.04
CA GLU A 192 -11.30 -14.91 6.45
C GLU A 192 -11.32 -14.83 4.92
N ALA A 193 -12.10 -13.91 4.35
CA ALA A 193 -12.18 -13.72 2.92
C ALA A 193 -10.83 -13.29 2.32
N ILE A 194 -10.15 -12.29 2.91
CA ILE A 194 -8.86 -11.82 2.40
C ILE A 194 -7.74 -12.85 2.62
N GLU A 195 -7.70 -13.52 3.78
CA GLU A 195 -6.70 -14.56 4.05
C GLU A 195 -6.87 -15.76 3.12
N ASN A 196 -8.11 -16.16 2.84
CA ASN A 196 -8.43 -17.20 1.85
C ASN A 196 -8.10 -16.74 0.43
N PHE A 197 -8.30 -15.47 0.09
CA PHE A 197 -7.91 -14.92 -1.21
C PHE A 197 -6.40 -15.05 -1.46
N PHE A 198 -5.57 -14.62 -0.52
CA PHE A 198 -4.11 -14.79 -0.60
C PHE A 198 -3.70 -16.27 -0.61
N SER A 199 -4.33 -17.11 0.21
CA SER A 199 -4.04 -18.55 0.25
C SER A 199 -4.34 -19.27 -1.07
N ARG A 200 -5.27 -18.76 -1.88
CA ARG A 200 -5.55 -19.30 -3.21
C ARG A 200 -4.60 -18.77 -4.27
N LEU A 201 -4.05 -17.56 -4.11
CA LEU A 201 -3.05 -16.99 -5.02
C LEU A 201 -1.68 -17.69 -4.92
N GLU A 202 -1.34 -18.20 -3.75
CA GLU A 202 -0.06 -18.90 -3.47
C GLU A 202 -0.05 -20.38 -3.94
N LYS A 203 -1.15 -20.88 -4.54
CA LYS A 203 -1.28 -22.25 -5.07
C LYS A 203 -1.07 -22.30 -6.57
#